data_AF-A0A7V4SS90-F1
#
_entry.id   AF-A0A7V4SS90-F1
#
_cell.length_a   1.000
_cell.length_b   1.000
_cell.length_c   1.000
_cell.angle_alpha   90.00
_cell.angle_beta   90.00
_cell.angle_gamma   90.00
#
_symmetry.space_group_name_H-M   'P 1'
#
loop_
_entity.id
_entity.type
_entity.pdbx_description
1 polymer ?
#
loop_
_entity_poly.entity_id
_entity_poly.type
_entity_poly.pdbx_seq_one_letter_code
_entity_poly.pdbx_strand_id
1 'polypeptide(L)'
;MIENRPCEICSSRPATVIIARRRLGFSNRTFVCPECAGERARLCGVQGFGVERVIGYLEGRSSGNKGPSVGCRLCGTTLAEIIADAKPGCSMCYIRFADEIEPAVRAAQGRTLHIGKRPLK
;
A
#
# COMPACT_ATOMS: atom_id res chain seq x y z
N MET A 1 10.44 -12.98 26.18
CA MET A 1 10.42 -14.36 25.67
C MET A 1 9.52 -14.36 24.45
N ILE A 2 10.08 -14.54 23.24
CA ILE A 2 9.30 -14.54 21.99
C ILE A 2 8.67 -15.92 21.88
N GLU A 3 7.41 -16.04 22.26
CA GLU A 3 6.65 -17.27 22.17
C GLU A 3 6.49 -17.63 20.68
N ASN A 4 7.17 -18.70 20.25
CA ASN A 4 7.23 -19.14 18.86
C ASN A 4 5.91 -19.84 18.50
N ARG A 5 4.83 -19.06 18.44
CA ARG A 5 3.46 -19.55 18.22
C ARG A 5 3.34 -20.08 16.79
N PRO A 6 2.82 -21.30 16.56
CA PRO A 6 2.62 -21.82 15.21
C PRO A 6 1.45 -21.11 14.51
N CYS A 7 1.48 -21.09 13.19
CA CYS A 7 0.41 -20.58 12.34
C CYS A 7 -0.89 -21.36 12.58
N GLU A 8 -1.98 -20.66 12.89
CA GLU A 8 -3.30 -21.28 13.13
C GLU A 8 -3.94 -21.92 11.87
N ILE A 9 -3.38 -21.69 10.68
CA ILE A 9 -3.92 -22.19 9.41
C ILE A 9 -3.15 -23.42 8.93
N CYS A 10 -1.82 -23.31 8.82
CA CYS A 10 -1.00 -24.38 8.25
C CYS A 10 -0.27 -25.20 9.32
N SER A 11 -0.18 -24.73 10.56
CA SER A 11 0.53 -25.37 11.68
C SER A 11 2.02 -25.69 11.47
N SER A 12 2.57 -25.48 10.27
CA SER A 12 3.96 -25.83 9.92
C SER A 12 4.98 -24.71 10.14
N ARG A 13 4.53 -23.45 10.26
CA ARG A 13 5.39 -22.26 10.27
C ARG A 13 5.10 -21.36 11.48
N PRO A 14 6.08 -20.60 11.98
CA PRO A 14 5.82 -19.64 13.05
C PRO A 14 4.90 -18.52 12.57
N ALA A 15 3.99 -18.11 13.43
CA ALA A 15 3.06 -17.01 13.20
C ALA A 15 3.76 -15.67 13.46
N THR A 16 3.94 -14.88 12.41
CA THR A 16 4.56 -13.55 12.46
C THR A 16 3.57 -12.43 12.14
N VAL A 17 2.36 -12.78 11.66
CA VAL A 17 1.32 -11.83 11.26
C VAL A 17 0.09 -12.02 12.14
N ILE A 18 -0.49 -10.92 12.62
CA ILE A 18 -1.71 -10.91 13.43
C ILE A 18 -2.84 -10.30 12.60
N ILE A 19 -3.87 -11.09 12.30
CA ILE A 19 -5.08 -10.61 11.63
C ILE A 19 -6.12 -10.28 12.69
N ALA A 20 -6.43 -8.99 12.86
CA ALA A 20 -7.50 -8.53 13.74
C ALA A 20 -8.80 -8.30 12.94
N ARG A 21 -9.86 -9.04 13.27
CA ARG A 21 -11.21 -8.85 12.71
C ARG A 21 -12.12 -8.23 13.75
N ARG A 22 -12.72 -7.09 13.42
CA ARG A 22 -13.74 -6.43 14.26
C ARG A 22 -15.12 -6.61 13.62
N ARG A 23 -16.07 -7.24 14.31
CA ARG A 23 -17.50 -7.24 13.94
C ARG A 23 -18.32 -6.91 15.17
N LEU A 24 -19.24 -5.93 15.06
CA LEU A 24 -20.23 -5.58 16.09
C LEU A 24 -19.69 -5.62 17.53
N GLY A 25 -18.58 -4.91 17.78
CA GLY A 25 -17.96 -4.81 19.12
C GLY A 25 -17.01 -5.95 19.51
N PHE A 26 -17.01 -7.08 18.82
CA PHE A 26 -16.09 -8.19 19.08
C PHE A 26 -14.83 -8.08 18.21
N SER A 27 -13.66 -8.15 18.85
CA SER A 27 -12.37 -8.24 18.17
C SER A 27 -11.80 -9.66 18.31
N ASN A 28 -11.73 -10.39 17.19
CA ASN A 28 -11.01 -11.65 17.12
C ASN A 28 -9.61 -11.41 16.52
N ARG A 29 -8.57 -12.03 17.07
CA ARG A 29 -7.18 -11.94 16.61
C ARG A 29 -6.72 -13.34 16.21
N THR A 30 -6.25 -13.48 14.97
CA THR A 30 -5.75 -14.75 14.42
C THR A 30 -4.26 -14.61 14.11
N PHE A 31 -3.43 -15.53 14.60
CA PHE A 31 -1.99 -15.55 14.40
C PHE A 31 -1.65 -16.48 13.23
N VAL A 32 -1.04 -15.92 12.19
CA VAL A 32 -0.79 -16.64 10.93
C VAL A 32 0.62 -16.38 10.40
N CYS A 33 1.12 -17.27 9.55
CA CYS A 33 2.37 -17.06 8.80
C CYS A 33 2.17 -16.10 7.62
N PRO A 34 3.24 -15.50 7.07
CA PRO A 34 3.16 -14.54 5.96
C PRO A 34 2.45 -15.07 4.71
N GLU A 35 2.68 -16.33 4.36
CA GLU A 35 2.07 -16.95 3.18
C GLU A 35 0.55 -17.10 3.32
N CYS A 36 0.08 -17.65 4.44
CA CYS A 36 -1.34 -17.78 4.70
C CYS A 36 -2.03 -16.42 4.88
N ALA A 37 -1.31 -15.42 5.39
CA ALA A 37 -1.80 -14.05 5.44
C ALA A 37 -2.01 -13.47 4.04
N GLY A 38 -1.03 -13.63 3.15
CA GLY A 38 -1.11 -13.16 1.76
C GLY A 38 -2.25 -13.80 0.98
N GLU A 39 -2.45 -15.10 1.13
CA GLU A 39 -3.56 -15.81 0.49
C GLU A 39 -4.92 -15.33 1.01
N ARG A 40 -5.07 -15.13 2.33
CA ARG A 40 -6.30 -14.57 2.91
C ARG A 40 -6.53 -13.10 2.55
N ALA A 41 -5.48 -12.30 2.39
CA ALA A 41 -5.60 -10.91 1.93
C ALA A 41 -6.15 -10.86 0.49
N ARG A 42 -5.64 -11.73 -0.40
CA ARG A 42 -6.15 -11.90 -1.77
C ARG A 42 -7.62 -12.32 -1.78
N LEU A 43 -8.00 -13.32 -0.96
CA LEU A 43 -9.38 -13.83 -0.88
C LEU A 43 -10.37 -12.83 -0.26
N CYS A 44 -9.95 -11.99 0.69
CA CYS A 44 -10.82 -11.02 1.33
C CYS A 44 -11.08 -9.76 0.48
N GLY A 45 -10.59 -9.71 -0.77
CA GLY A 45 -10.71 -8.52 -1.61
C GLY A 45 -10.02 -7.29 -1.00
N VAL A 46 -9.15 -7.50 -0.01
CA VAL A 46 -8.18 -6.50 0.45
C VAL A 46 -7.06 -6.53 -0.59
N GLN A 47 -7.43 -6.24 -1.83
CA GLN A 47 -6.44 -5.86 -2.83
C GLN A 47 -5.72 -4.65 -2.26
N GLY A 48 -4.40 -4.66 -2.43
CA GLY A 48 -3.45 -3.75 -1.81
C GLY A 48 -4.02 -2.40 -1.42
N PHE A 49 -3.72 -1.97 -0.20
CA PHE A 49 -3.90 -0.58 0.23
C PHE A 49 -3.50 0.32 -0.94
N GLY A 50 -4.29 1.37 -1.21
CA GLY A 50 -4.34 2.07 -2.52
C GLY A 50 -3.00 2.46 -3.17
N VAL A 51 -1.90 2.49 -2.42
CA VAL A 51 -0.52 2.62 -2.92
C VAL A 51 -0.18 1.60 -4.03
N GLU A 52 -0.61 0.35 -3.93
CA GLU A 52 -0.26 -0.69 -4.91
C GLU A 52 -0.91 -0.43 -6.28
N ARG A 53 -2.13 0.09 -6.26
CA ARG A 53 -2.85 0.53 -7.47
C ARG A 53 -2.25 1.80 -8.06
N VAL A 54 -1.74 2.70 -7.23
CA VAL A 54 -1.02 3.91 -7.66
C VAL A 54 0.27 3.50 -8.37
N ILE A 55 1.06 2.61 -7.79
CA ILE A 55 2.32 2.13 -8.37
C ILE A 55 2.07 1.43 -9.72
N GLY A 56 1.12 0.51 -9.78
CA GLY A 56 0.79 -0.16 -11.05
C GLY A 56 0.35 0.80 -12.17
N TYR A 57 -0.32 1.90 -11.82
CA TYR A 57 -0.65 2.95 -12.79
C TYR A 57 0.59 3.72 -13.28
N LEU A 58 1.51 4.03 -12.38
CA LEU A 58 2.76 4.73 -12.71
C LEU A 58 3.70 3.88 -13.56
N GLU A 59 3.77 2.56 -13.29
CA GLU A 59 4.51 1.59 -14.10
C GLU A 59 3.97 1.54 -15.54
N GLY A 60 2.63 1.44 -15.69
CA GLY A 60 1.98 1.41 -17.00
C GLY A 60 2.19 2.66 -17.87
N ARG A 61 2.53 3.80 -17.26
CA ARG A 61 2.86 5.06 -17.97
C ARG A 61 4.35 5.26 -18.21
N SER A 62 5.21 4.59 -17.44
CA SER A 62 6.67 4.66 -17.60
C SER A 62 7.17 4.03 -18.91
N SER A 63 6.37 3.21 -19.60
CA SER A 63 6.73 2.66 -20.92
C SER A 63 6.79 3.68 -22.06
N GLY A 64 6.38 4.94 -21.85
CA GLY A 64 6.40 5.97 -22.91
C GLY A 64 7.04 7.30 -22.55
N ASN A 65 7.17 7.64 -21.26
CA ASN A 65 7.74 8.91 -20.84
C ASN A 65 8.68 8.66 -19.66
N LYS A 66 9.99 8.78 -19.91
CA LYS A 66 10.99 8.78 -18.83
C LYS A 66 10.67 10.01 -17.97
N GLY A 67 10.09 9.76 -16.78
CA GLY A 67 9.85 10.82 -15.80
C GLY A 67 11.11 11.63 -15.53
N PRO A 68 10.99 12.82 -14.92
CA PRO A 68 12.10 13.74 -14.73
C PRO A 68 13.31 13.01 -14.12
N SER A 69 14.43 13.00 -14.85
CA SER A 69 15.71 12.43 -14.44
C SER A 69 16.34 13.15 -13.24
N VAL A 70 15.74 14.27 -12.84
CA VAL A 70 16.17 15.10 -11.72
C VAL A 70 15.49 14.63 -10.44
N GLY A 71 16.30 14.10 -9.53
CA GLY A 71 15.87 13.64 -8.21
C GLY A 71 15.27 14.73 -7.33
N CYS A 72 14.58 14.30 -6.28
CA CYS A 72 14.01 15.20 -5.28
C CYS A 72 15.10 16.04 -4.60
N ARG A 73 14.89 17.35 -4.46
CA ARG A 73 15.87 18.26 -3.82
C ARG A 73 16.12 17.96 -2.34
N LEU A 74 15.20 17.24 -1.68
CA LEU A 74 15.30 16.93 -0.25
C LEU A 74 15.95 15.57 0.04
N CYS A 75 15.57 14.53 -0.70
CA CYS A 75 16.03 13.15 -0.44
C CYS A 75 16.77 12.51 -1.62
N GLY A 76 16.92 13.20 -2.74
CA GLY A 76 17.64 12.71 -3.93
C GLY A 76 16.86 11.69 -4.78
N THR A 77 15.80 11.07 -4.25
CA THR A 77 15.08 10.00 -4.97
C THR A 77 14.41 10.51 -6.24
N THR A 78 14.51 9.72 -7.29
CA THR A 78 13.81 9.92 -8.57
C THR A 78 12.42 9.28 -8.55
N LEU A 79 11.58 9.67 -9.51
CA LEU A 79 10.27 9.04 -9.68
C LEU A 79 10.39 7.55 -10.01
N ALA A 80 11.40 7.16 -10.80
CA ALA A 80 11.63 5.77 -11.18
C ALA A 80 11.94 4.89 -9.95
N GLU A 81 12.73 5.39 -9.00
CA GLU A 81 13.03 4.69 -7.75
C GLU A 81 11.80 4.55 -6.85
N ILE A 82 10.96 5.59 -6.78
CA ILE A 82 9.69 5.53 -6.02
C ILE A 82 8.77 4.42 -6.57
N ILE A 83 8.71 4.30 -7.89
CA ILE A 83 7.92 3.28 -8.57
C ILE A 83 8.53 1.89 -8.34
N ALA A 84 9.82 1.72 -8.59
CA ALA A 84 10.52 0.44 -8.50
C ALA A 84 10.52 -0.14 -7.08
N ASP A 85 10.71 0.71 -6.07
CA ASP A 85 10.76 0.27 -4.68
C ASP A 85 9.37 0.08 -4.07
N ALA A 86 8.31 0.55 -4.74
CA ALA A 86 6.96 0.61 -4.18
C ALA A 86 6.89 1.36 -2.82
N LYS A 87 7.85 2.26 -2.56
CA LYS A 87 8.00 2.95 -1.26
C LYS A 87 7.47 4.38 -1.33
N PRO A 88 6.83 4.86 -0.25
CA PRO A 88 6.46 6.26 -0.15
C PRO A 88 7.71 7.15 -0.11
N GLY A 89 7.75 8.17 -0.97
CA GLY A 89 8.79 9.20 -0.93
C GLY A 89 8.61 10.18 0.22
N CYS A 90 9.50 11.19 0.31
CA CYS A 90 9.34 12.29 1.27
C CYS A 90 8.24 13.26 0.83
N SER A 91 7.86 14.20 1.70
CA SER A 91 6.85 15.24 1.40
C SER A 91 7.15 16.04 0.14
N MET A 92 8.43 16.34 -0.13
CA MET A 92 8.85 17.08 -1.32
C MET A 92 8.72 16.25 -2.61
N CYS A 93 8.74 14.91 -2.53
CA CYS A 93 8.51 14.05 -3.70
C CYS A 93 7.07 14.18 -4.22
N TYR A 94 6.08 14.33 -3.33
CA TYR A 94 4.68 14.53 -3.72
C TYR A 94 4.43 15.87 -4.41
N ILE A 95 5.23 16.89 -4.10
CA ILE A 95 5.15 18.19 -4.77
C ILE A 95 5.90 18.14 -6.11
N ARG A 96 7.09 17.54 -6.12
CA ARG A 96 7.96 17.51 -7.30
C ARG A 96 7.40 16.65 -8.44
N PHE A 97 6.80 15.52 -8.10
CA PHE A 97 6.26 14.54 -9.06
C PHE A 97 4.72 14.55 -9.04
N ALA A 98 4.11 15.70 -8.72
CA ALA A 98 2.67 15.82 -8.60
C ALA A 98 1.94 15.46 -9.90
N ASP A 99 2.49 15.87 -11.05
CA ASP A 99 1.91 15.63 -12.37
C ASP A 99 1.81 14.14 -12.71
N GLU A 100 2.72 13.31 -12.20
CA GLU A 100 2.70 11.86 -12.38
C GLU A 100 1.90 11.15 -11.29
N ILE A 101 2.05 11.57 -10.03
CA ILE A 101 1.41 10.92 -8.87
C ILE A 101 -0.10 11.22 -8.82
N GLU A 102 -0.55 12.44 -9.12
CA GLU A 102 -1.97 12.81 -9.01
C GLU A 102 -2.90 11.96 -9.90
N PRO A 103 -2.61 11.73 -11.20
CA PRO A 103 -3.43 10.85 -12.02
C PRO A 103 -3.48 9.42 -11.49
N ALA A 104 -2.36 8.92 -10.96
CA ALA A 104 -2.27 7.58 -10.37
C ALA A 104 -3.13 7.45 -9.12
N VAL A 105 -3.05 8.44 -8.23
CA VAL A 105 -3.88 8.54 -7.03
C VAL A 105 -5.36 8.63 -7.41
N ARG A 106 -5.71 9.46 -8.40
CA ARG A 106 -7.09 9.57 -8.90
C ARG A 106 -7.60 8.25 -9.47
N ALA A 107 -6.79 7.50 -10.21
CA ALA A 107 -7.17 6.21 -10.75
C ALA A 107 -7.38 5.14 -9.66
N ALA A 108 -6.60 5.20 -8.58
CA ALA A 108 -6.68 4.23 -7.47
C ALA A 108 -7.89 4.46 -6.55
N GLN A 109 -8.18 5.71 -6.17
CA GLN A 109 -9.17 6.05 -5.14
C GLN A 109 -10.24 7.07 -5.58
N GLY A 110 -10.26 7.48 -6.85
CA GLY A 110 -11.26 8.38 -7.44
C GLY A 110 -11.03 9.88 -7.19
N ARG A 111 -10.55 10.27 -6.00
CA ARG A 111 -10.21 11.66 -5.67
C ARG A 111 -8.77 11.78 -5.17
N THR A 112 -8.10 12.88 -5.50
CA THR A 112 -6.76 13.20 -5.00
C THR A 112 -6.78 13.85 -3.62
N LEU A 113 -7.92 14.41 -3.21
CA LEU A 113 -8.08 15.14 -1.96
C LEU A 113 -9.15 14.48 -1.07
N HIS A 114 -8.76 14.14 0.15
CA HIS A 114 -9.67 13.59 1.15
C HIS A 114 -10.41 14.73 1.86
N ILE A 115 -11.70 14.90 1.57
CA ILE A 115 -12.55 15.95 2.16
C ILE A 115 -13.27 15.51 3.45
N GLY A 116 -13.00 14.30 3.94
CA GLY A 116 -13.71 13.72 5.08
C GLY A 116 -15.12 13.23 4.75
N LYS A 117 -15.76 12.58 5.71
CA LYS A 117 -17.19 12.26 5.63
C LYS A 117 -17.97 13.54 5.91
N ARG A 118 -18.59 14.11 4.87
CA ARG A 118 -19.52 15.22 5.03
C ARG A 118 -20.91 14.63 5.24
N PRO A 119 -21.57 14.81 6.40
CA PRO A 119 -22.98 14.49 6.50
C PRO A 119 -23.73 15.36 5.49
N LEU A 120 -24.50 14.72 4.60
CA LEU A 120 -25.48 15.43 3.80
C LEU A 120 -26.57 15.91 4.77
N LYS A 121 -26.92 17.19 4.69
CA LYS A 121 -28.05 17.75 5.44
C LYS A 121 -29.35 17.11 4.98
#